data_AF-A0A2N3BL23-F1
#
_entry.id   AF-A0A2N3BL23-F1
#
_cell.length_a   1.000
_cell.length_b   1.000
_cell.length_c   1.000
_cell.angle_alpha   90.00
_cell.angle_beta   90.00
_cell.angle_gamma   90.00
#
_symmetry.space_group_name_H-M   'P 1'
#
loop_
_entity.id
_entity.type
_entity.pdbx_description
1 polymer ?
#
loop_
_entity_poly.entity_id
_entity_poly.type
_entity_poly.pdbx_seq_one_letter_code
_entity_poly.pdbx_strand_id
1 'polypeptide(L)'
;MGDVMNLDQRPDLRIKVETRLQQLFDRGIDFQWSQGGLGMFFTAMSGNARYHSGLEASGITQLVSLLAAIYDDTIKTLIVDEPEISLHPQLQAFILEEMELVAGDWADPGKKRIVISTHSPSFLPLRSIADLSGIVFFGGEADCRQIDPADGLLLRSKLKDFVSRTSLSHRQALFAEHILLVEGPSDEIVAARTARRLGLKIEARNTQILPALGKGEFREARRLFNKIGMRVTVLADLDALADDNGLVNDFSTADGAAQIANDIGQPSLIALDSQLRSELAELITANTEDIDGAVGAYPYWSDKQDPDVKRRRCTLAQLLTDPSAFTGELGAKMKALATRYGVLLDALERLGCFFLRRGAIENYYADTSSGAGKPARASAEADRLATLTPAQLAADYPELVGALRCAAPGRNIDESVLVRAKLAAALGAIFQSIERGSTDTQIEAMAISVLPTIEGLFTFHNATSVNEPAVRVELRSNIFKLAGFPLTVARKDNLNEAVAQIQPI
;
A
#
# COMPACT_ATOMS: atom_id res chain seq x y z
N MET A 1 -8.34 0.92 -36.24
CA MET A 1 -9.16 1.12 -37.47
C MET A 1 -9.11 -0.08 -38.42
N GLY A 2 -7.97 -0.78 -38.56
CA GLY A 2 -7.86 -1.96 -39.45
C GLY A 2 -8.72 -3.16 -39.03
N ASP A 3 -8.72 -3.55 -37.75
CA ASP A 3 -9.41 -4.79 -37.31
C ASP A 3 -10.95 -4.72 -37.46
N VAL A 4 -11.51 -3.51 -37.31
CA VAL A 4 -12.94 -3.25 -37.50
C VAL A 4 -13.33 -3.28 -38.98
N MET A 5 -12.40 -3.02 -39.91
CA MET A 5 -12.63 -3.19 -41.35
C MET A 5 -12.73 -4.66 -41.75
N ASN A 6 -12.02 -5.55 -41.05
CA ASN A 6 -12.10 -6.99 -41.32
C ASN A 6 -13.48 -7.57 -40.97
N LEU A 7 -14.23 -6.97 -40.03
CA LEU A 7 -15.61 -7.39 -39.73
C LEU A 7 -16.56 -7.20 -40.92
N ASP A 8 -16.28 -6.27 -41.83
CA ASP A 8 -17.11 -6.07 -43.02
C ASP A 8 -16.82 -7.12 -44.09
N GLN A 9 -15.54 -7.46 -44.26
CA GLN A 9 -15.05 -8.34 -45.31
C GLN A 9 -15.17 -9.82 -44.94
N ARG A 10 -15.31 -10.14 -43.65
CA ARG A 10 -15.34 -11.50 -43.11
C ARG A 10 -16.64 -11.82 -42.35
N PRO A 11 -17.64 -12.42 -43.02
CA PRO A 11 -18.93 -12.76 -42.40
C PRO A 11 -18.79 -13.71 -41.20
N ASP A 12 -17.85 -14.65 -41.25
CA ASP A 12 -17.53 -15.58 -40.17
C ASP A 12 -17.07 -14.85 -38.90
N LEU A 13 -16.14 -13.90 -39.05
CA LEU A 13 -15.62 -13.08 -37.96
C LEU A 13 -16.73 -12.21 -37.37
N ARG A 14 -17.52 -11.58 -38.24
CA ARG A 14 -18.67 -10.75 -37.87
C ARG A 14 -19.68 -11.52 -37.03
N ILE A 15 -20.15 -12.67 -37.51
CA ILE A 15 -21.12 -13.51 -36.78
C ILE A 15 -20.59 -13.90 -35.40
N LYS A 16 -19.29 -14.24 -35.31
CA LYS A 16 -18.66 -14.62 -34.05
C LYS A 16 -18.64 -13.46 -33.04
N VAL A 17 -18.27 -12.25 -33.47
CA VAL A 17 -18.29 -11.05 -32.62
C VAL A 17 -19.71 -10.66 -32.23
N GLU A 18 -20.64 -10.60 -33.19
CA GLU A 18 -22.05 -10.28 -32.93
C GLU A 18 -22.67 -11.24 -31.91
N THR A 19 -22.46 -12.55 -32.07
CA THR A 19 -23.02 -13.57 -31.16
C THR A 19 -22.58 -13.33 -29.71
N ARG A 20 -21.29 -13.01 -29.49
CA ARG A 20 -20.76 -12.75 -28.14
C ARG A 20 -21.35 -11.50 -27.52
N LEU A 21 -21.42 -10.42 -28.29
CA LEU A 21 -21.98 -9.16 -27.79
C LEU A 21 -23.48 -9.31 -27.52
N GLN A 22 -24.23 -10.02 -28.38
CA GLN A 22 -25.66 -10.26 -28.17
C GLN A 22 -25.92 -11.05 -26.89
N GLN A 23 -25.13 -12.10 -26.64
CA GLN A 23 -25.22 -12.89 -25.42
C GLN A 23 -24.84 -12.08 -24.18
N LEU A 24 -23.82 -11.21 -24.29
CA LEU A 24 -23.31 -10.43 -23.16
C LEU A 24 -24.23 -9.27 -22.78
N PHE A 25 -24.91 -8.64 -23.74
CA PHE A 25 -25.79 -7.49 -23.50
C PHE A 25 -27.29 -7.82 -23.50
N ASP A 26 -27.68 -9.06 -23.80
CA ASP A 26 -29.07 -9.49 -23.97
C ASP A 26 -29.87 -8.56 -24.93
N ARG A 27 -29.22 -8.16 -26.02
CA ARG A 27 -29.73 -7.22 -27.02
C ARG A 27 -29.35 -7.71 -28.41
N GLY A 28 -30.20 -7.49 -29.40
CA GLY A 28 -29.82 -7.66 -30.79
C GLY A 28 -28.80 -6.57 -31.15
N ILE A 29 -27.70 -6.96 -31.80
CA ILE A 29 -26.62 -6.05 -32.18
C ILE A 29 -26.38 -6.23 -33.67
N ASP A 30 -26.35 -5.11 -34.39
CA ASP A 30 -26.07 -5.05 -35.82
C ASP A 30 -24.98 -4.00 -36.11
N PHE A 31 -24.08 -4.36 -37.02
CA PHE A 31 -22.99 -3.51 -37.48
C PHE A 31 -23.31 -2.94 -38.86
N GLN A 32 -23.31 -1.62 -39.02
CA GLN A 32 -23.52 -0.95 -40.31
C GLN A 32 -22.46 0.11 -40.55
N TRP A 33 -21.86 0.08 -41.74
CA TRP A 33 -20.92 1.12 -42.16
C TRP A 33 -21.62 2.43 -42.49
N SER A 34 -21.12 3.51 -41.90
CA SER A 34 -21.54 4.89 -42.18
C SER A 34 -20.36 5.72 -42.66
N GLN A 35 -20.61 6.97 -43.10
CA GLN A 35 -19.52 7.89 -43.49
C GLN A 35 -18.52 8.19 -42.36
N GLY A 36 -18.87 7.89 -41.10
CA GLY A 36 -17.99 8.05 -39.92
C GLY A 36 -17.28 6.76 -39.48
N GLY A 37 -17.42 5.64 -40.21
CA GLY A 37 -16.88 4.34 -39.82
C GLY A 37 -17.97 3.31 -39.50
N LEU A 38 -17.58 2.17 -38.91
CA LEU A 38 -18.52 1.14 -38.48
C LEU A 38 -19.39 1.66 -37.32
N GLY A 39 -20.67 1.90 -37.60
CA GLY A 39 -21.70 2.19 -36.61
C GLY A 39 -22.29 0.90 -36.04
N MET A 40 -22.49 0.87 -34.73
CA MET A 40 -23.13 -0.24 -34.04
C MET A 40 -24.53 0.19 -33.59
N PHE A 41 -25.52 -0.67 -33.83
CA PHE A 41 -26.93 -0.44 -33.53
C PHE A 41 -27.43 -1.51 -32.56
N PHE A 42 -28.15 -1.08 -31.53
CA PHE A 42 -28.81 -1.98 -30.60
C PHE A 42 -30.31 -2.06 -30.90
N THR A 43 -30.84 -3.27 -30.82
CA THR A 43 -32.27 -3.58 -30.84
C THR A 43 -32.65 -4.30 -29.56
N ALA A 44 -33.66 -3.79 -28.86
CA ALA A 44 -34.22 -4.49 -27.71
C ALA A 44 -34.83 -5.83 -28.16
N MET A 45 -34.59 -6.92 -27.42
CA MET A 45 -35.11 -8.25 -27.77
C MET A 45 -36.64 -8.31 -27.81
N SER A 46 -37.31 -7.39 -27.11
CA SER A 46 -38.77 -7.30 -26.99
C SER A 46 -39.41 -6.09 -27.69
N GLY A 47 -38.66 -5.33 -28.50
CA GLY A 47 -39.20 -4.15 -29.18
C GLY A 47 -38.42 -3.68 -30.42
N ASN A 48 -39.12 -3.04 -31.37
CA ASN A 48 -38.55 -2.55 -32.64
C ASN A 48 -37.75 -1.24 -32.54
N ALA A 49 -37.48 -0.75 -31.33
CA ALA A 49 -36.69 0.47 -31.14
C ALA A 49 -35.21 0.21 -31.44
N ARG A 50 -34.73 0.75 -32.56
CA ARG A 50 -33.31 0.80 -32.95
C ARG A 50 -32.72 2.13 -32.47
N TYR A 51 -31.61 2.09 -31.75
CA TYR A 51 -30.84 3.29 -31.43
C TYR A 51 -29.35 3.10 -31.73
N HIS A 52 -28.70 4.22 -32.07
CA HIS A 52 -27.30 4.27 -32.43
C HIS A 52 -26.43 4.31 -31.16
N SER A 53 -25.36 3.52 -31.13
CA SER A 53 -24.38 3.47 -30.03
C SER A 53 -23.58 4.77 -29.81
N GLY A 54 -23.79 5.82 -30.63
CA GLY A 54 -23.24 7.15 -30.36
C GLY A 54 -23.67 7.74 -29.00
N LEU A 55 -24.68 7.14 -28.35
CA LEU A 55 -25.12 7.45 -26.99
C LEU A 55 -24.65 6.42 -25.93
N GLU A 56 -24.06 5.28 -26.33
CA GLU A 56 -23.55 4.22 -25.44
C GLU A 56 -22.04 4.03 -25.61
N ALA A 57 -21.29 4.79 -24.78
CA ALA A 57 -19.93 4.58 -24.25
C ALA A 57 -18.81 3.99 -25.16
N SER A 58 -17.68 4.73 -25.24
CA SER A 58 -16.39 4.33 -25.86
C SER A 58 -15.93 2.90 -25.55
N GLY A 59 -16.32 2.34 -24.40
CA GLY A 59 -16.01 0.98 -23.99
C GLY A 59 -16.53 -0.10 -24.94
N ILE A 60 -17.72 0.05 -25.54
CA ILE A 60 -18.26 -1.00 -26.40
C ILE A 60 -17.54 -1.02 -27.76
N THR A 61 -17.17 0.14 -28.30
CA THR A 61 -16.34 0.23 -29.51
C THR A 61 -14.97 -0.42 -29.30
N GLN A 62 -14.36 -0.21 -28.12
CA GLN A 62 -13.11 -0.88 -27.75
C GLN A 62 -13.31 -2.40 -27.65
N LEU A 63 -14.40 -2.85 -27.02
CA LEU A 63 -14.74 -4.27 -26.89
C LEU A 63 -14.87 -4.97 -28.26
N VAL A 64 -15.59 -4.34 -29.20
CA VAL A 64 -15.76 -4.86 -30.57
C VAL A 64 -14.42 -4.99 -31.27
N SER A 65 -13.56 -3.98 -31.14
CA SER A 65 -12.23 -3.95 -31.76
C SER A 65 -11.33 -5.07 -31.22
N LEU A 66 -11.34 -5.27 -29.90
CA LEU A 66 -10.59 -6.34 -29.24
C LEU A 66 -11.09 -7.71 -29.67
N LEU A 67 -12.41 -7.95 -29.67
CA LEU A 67 -12.99 -9.22 -30.10
C LEU A 67 -12.68 -9.55 -31.56
N ALA A 68 -12.72 -8.56 -32.45
CA ALA A 68 -12.32 -8.72 -33.84
C ALA A 68 -10.86 -9.18 -33.94
N ALA A 69 -9.95 -8.50 -33.26
CA ALA A 69 -8.52 -8.84 -33.27
C ALA A 69 -8.23 -10.22 -32.63
N ILE A 70 -8.95 -10.58 -31.56
CA ILE A 70 -8.83 -11.88 -30.88
C ILE A 70 -9.22 -13.00 -31.86
N TYR A 71 -10.36 -12.88 -32.53
CA TYR A 71 -10.89 -13.95 -33.38
C TYR A 71 -10.36 -14.00 -34.81
N ASP A 72 -9.72 -12.94 -35.31
CA ASP A 72 -9.16 -12.90 -36.66
C ASP A 72 -7.96 -13.84 -36.79
N ASP A 73 -8.18 -15.06 -37.28
CA ASP A 73 -7.17 -16.11 -37.46
C ASP A 73 -5.98 -15.76 -38.38
N THR A 74 -6.04 -14.64 -39.11
CA THR A 74 -4.90 -14.11 -39.88
C THR A 74 -3.84 -13.46 -38.97
N ILE A 75 -4.26 -12.93 -37.82
CA ILE A 75 -3.36 -12.34 -36.82
C ILE A 75 -2.72 -13.46 -36.01
N LYS A 76 -1.42 -13.70 -36.18
CA LYS A 76 -0.66 -14.72 -35.43
C LYS A 76 -0.08 -14.21 -34.10
N THR A 77 0.09 -12.91 -33.97
CA THR A 77 0.59 -12.26 -32.76
C THR A 77 -0.23 -11.02 -32.48
N LEU A 78 -0.77 -10.93 -31.27
CA LEU A 78 -1.59 -9.81 -30.81
C LEU A 78 -0.88 -9.15 -29.63
N ILE A 79 -0.58 -7.87 -29.77
CA ILE A 79 0.01 -7.04 -28.70
C ILE A 79 -1.01 -5.98 -28.36
N VAL A 80 -1.41 -5.91 -27.10
CA VAL A 80 -2.42 -4.94 -26.63
C VAL A 80 -1.86 -4.18 -25.44
N ASP A 81 -1.87 -2.86 -25.54
CA ASP A 81 -1.50 -1.96 -24.45
C ASP A 81 -2.77 -1.43 -23.78
N GLU A 82 -2.81 -1.53 -22.46
CA GLU A 82 -3.93 -1.13 -21.59
C GLU A 82 -5.32 -1.55 -22.12
N PRO A 83 -5.58 -2.86 -22.31
CA PRO A 83 -6.87 -3.34 -22.80
C PRO A 83 -8.06 -2.93 -21.91
N GLU A 84 -7.82 -2.54 -20.66
CA GLU A 84 -8.81 -2.06 -19.70
C GLU A 84 -9.41 -0.67 -19.99
N ILE A 85 -8.80 0.16 -20.85
CA ILE A 85 -9.26 1.54 -21.09
C ILE A 85 -10.73 1.54 -21.52
N SER A 86 -11.55 2.30 -20.79
CA SER A 86 -13.00 2.42 -21.01
C SER A 86 -13.81 1.12 -20.82
N LEU A 87 -13.21 0.01 -20.36
CA LEU A 87 -13.92 -1.24 -20.08
C LEU A 87 -14.26 -1.37 -18.60
N HIS A 88 -15.50 -1.76 -18.32
CA HIS A 88 -15.93 -2.15 -16.98
C HIS A 88 -15.20 -3.45 -16.53
N PRO A 89 -14.87 -3.65 -15.24
CA PRO A 89 -14.08 -4.82 -14.78
C PRO A 89 -14.60 -6.19 -15.26
N GLN A 90 -15.92 -6.37 -15.32
CA GLN A 90 -16.55 -7.59 -15.82
C GLN A 90 -16.24 -7.84 -17.31
N LEU A 91 -16.17 -6.79 -18.12
CA LEU A 91 -15.79 -6.89 -19.54
C LEU A 91 -14.30 -7.19 -19.69
N GLN A 92 -13.46 -6.67 -18.79
CA GLN A 92 -12.04 -6.98 -18.75
C GLN A 92 -11.80 -8.48 -18.51
N ALA A 93 -12.47 -9.05 -17.51
CA ALA A 93 -12.42 -10.48 -17.22
C ALA A 93 -12.90 -11.32 -18.41
N PHE A 94 -14.02 -10.95 -19.02
CA PHE A 94 -14.53 -11.61 -20.23
C PHE A 94 -13.52 -11.57 -21.39
N ILE A 95 -12.87 -10.43 -21.62
CA ILE A 95 -11.89 -10.30 -22.70
C ILE A 95 -10.64 -11.14 -22.42
N LEU A 96 -10.17 -11.19 -21.16
CA LEU A 96 -9.07 -12.06 -20.79
C LEU A 96 -9.42 -13.53 -21.09
N GLU A 97 -10.62 -14.00 -20.75
CA GLU A 97 -11.07 -15.36 -21.06
C GLU A 97 -11.07 -15.63 -22.57
N GLU A 98 -11.58 -14.70 -23.39
CA GLU A 98 -11.58 -14.86 -24.85
C GLU A 98 -10.16 -14.83 -25.46
N MET A 99 -9.25 -14.03 -24.89
CA MET A 99 -7.82 -14.06 -25.25
C MET A 99 -7.21 -15.44 -24.94
N GLU A 100 -7.48 -16.00 -23.77
CA GLU A 100 -6.94 -17.29 -23.34
C GLU A 100 -7.42 -18.46 -24.21
N LEU A 101 -8.65 -18.42 -24.72
CA LEU A 101 -9.17 -19.44 -25.63
C LEU A 101 -8.33 -19.58 -26.91
N VAL A 102 -7.80 -18.47 -27.43
CA VAL A 102 -6.98 -18.45 -28.65
C VAL A 102 -5.48 -18.34 -28.35
N ALA A 103 -5.06 -18.15 -27.11
CA ALA A 103 -3.67 -18.13 -26.71
C ALA A 103 -3.01 -19.51 -26.93
N GLY A 104 -1.79 -19.53 -27.47
CA GLY A 104 -1.00 -20.74 -27.71
C GLY A 104 0.22 -20.48 -28.60
N ASP A 105 0.83 -21.56 -29.10
CA ASP A 105 1.88 -21.43 -30.11
C ASP A 105 1.28 -20.92 -31.43
N TRP A 106 1.96 -19.97 -32.07
CA TRP A 106 1.54 -19.39 -33.35
C TRP A 106 1.62 -20.41 -34.50
N ALA A 107 2.33 -21.52 -34.30
CA ALA A 107 2.37 -22.66 -35.21
C ALA A 107 1.08 -23.50 -35.19
N ASP A 108 0.33 -23.48 -34.09
CA ASP A 108 -0.89 -24.28 -33.94
C ASP A 108 -2.07 -23.60 -34.67
N PRO A 109 -2.85 -24.35 -35.49
CA PRO A 109 -4.00 -23.78 -36.17
C PRO A 109 -5.01 -23.16 -35.20
N GLY A 110 -5.37 -21.89 -35.44
CA GLY A 110 -6.32 -21.14 -34.61
C GLY A 110 -5.75 -20.59 -33.31
N LYS A 111 -4.45 -20.81 -33.03
CA LYS A 111 -3.76 -20.25 -31.86
C LYS A 111 -2.90 -19.03 -32.22
N LYS A 112 -2.65 -18.22 -31.20
CA LYS A 112 -1.97 -16.93 -31.31
C LYS A 112 -1.08 -16.67 -30.11
N ARG A 113 0.02 -15.97 -30.34
CA ARG A 113 0.80 -15.36 -29.25
C ARG A 113 0.14 -14.06 -28.83
N ILE A 114 -0.20 -13.92 -27.55
CA ILE A 114 -0.82 -12.71 -27.00
C ILE A 114 0.11 -12.11 -25.97
N VAL A 115 0.38 -10.81 -26.08
CA VAL A 115 1.13 -10.03 -25.10
C VAL A 115 0.26 -8.85 -24.69
N ILE A 116 0.03 -8.71 -23.38
CA ILE A 116 -0.72 -7.59 -22.83
C ILE A 116 0.15 -6.77 -21.87
N SER A 117 0.03 -5.46 -21.95
CA SER A 117 0.49 -4.50 -20.93
C SER A 117 -0.76 -3.99 -20.21
N THR A 118 -0.78 -4.02 -18.88
CA THR A 118 -1.98 -3.68 -18.10
C THR A 118 -1.61 -3.16 -16.71
N HIS A 119 -2.43 -2.25 -16.21
CA HIS A 119 -2.50 -1.82 -14.81
C HIS A 119 -3.70 -2.45 -14.07
N SER A 120 -4.49 -3.29 -14.75
CA SER A 120 -5.70 -3.88 -14.17
C SER A 120 -5.45 -5.26 -13.56
N PRO A 121 -5.84 -5.48 -12.29
CA PRO A 121 -5.82 -6.82 -11.68
C PRO A 121 -6.78 -7.80 -12.36
N SER A 122 -7.77 -7.32 -13.12
CA SER A 122 -8.71 -8.17 -13.86
C SER A 122 -8.07 -8.85 -15.07
N PHE A 123 -6.98 -8.28 -15.58
CA PHE A 123 -6.20 -8.83 -16.70
C PHE A 123 -5.03 -9.73 -16.25
N LEU A 124 -4.88 -9.99 -14.94
CA LEU A 124 -3.87 -10.91 -14.43
C LEU A 124 -4.40 -12.35 -14.42
N PRO A 125 -3.84 -13.28 -15.21
CA PRO A 125 -4.28 -14.67 -15.28
C PRO A 125 -3.73 -15.51 -14.12
N LEU A 126 -3.69 -14.98 -12.89
CA LEU A 126 -3.11 -15.65 -11.73
C LEU A 126 -4.12 -16.60 -11.08
N ARG A 127 -4.21 -17.84 -11.59
CA ARG A 127 -5.08 -18.91 -11.06
C ARG A 127 -4.29 -20.03 -10.38
N SER A 128 -3.05 -20.18 -10.77
CA SER A 128 -2.12 -21.18 -10.26
C SER A 128 -0.72 -20.59 -10.14
N ILE A 129 0.14 -21.27 -9.39
CA ILE A 129 1.55 -20.88 -9.27
C ILE A 129 2.29 -20.91 -10.62
N ALA A 130 1.87 -21.75 -11.58
CA ALA A 130 2.50 -21.86 -12.88
C ALA A 130 2.33 -20.57 -13.72
N ASP A 131 1.22 -19.86 -13.52
CA ASP A 131 0.89 -18.64 -14.26
C ASP A 131 1.87 -17.49 -13.95
N LEU A 132 2.54 -17.52 -12.78
CA LEU A 132 3.54 -16.52 -12.40
C LEU A 132 4.70 -16.41 -13.39
N SER A 133 5.06 -17.51 -14.05
CA SER A 133 6.12 -17.53 -15.06
C SER A 133 5.73 -16.81 -16.35
N GLY A 134 4.42 -16.66 -16.62
CA GLY A 134 3.90 -15.92 -17.77
C GLY A 134 3.77 -14.41 -17.53
N ILE A 135 4.06 -13.91 -16.33
CA ILE A 135 3.90 -12.51 -15.96
C ILE A 135 5.28 -11.83 -15.91
N VAL A 136 5.37 -10.67 -16.57
CA VAL A 136 6.53 -9.80 -16.52
C VAL A 136 6.18 -8.59 -15.65
N PHE A 137 6.91 -8.41 -14.56
CA PHE A 137 6.75 -7.31 -13.61
C PHE A 137 7.74 -6.19 -13.96
N PHE A 138 7.25 -4.96 -14.10
CA PHE A 138 8.09 -3.79 -14.38
C PHE A 138 7.50 -2.55 -13.70
N GLY A 139 8.35 -1.65 -13.19
CA GLY A 139 7.92 -0.44 -12.48
C GLY A 139 8.90 0.05 -11.41
N GLY A 140 8.85 1.35 -11.09
CA GLY A 140 9.75 2.00 -10.13
C GLY A 140 11.20 2.10 -10.62
N GLU A 141 12.17 1.88 -9.72
CA GLU A 141 13.61 1.83 -10.04
C GLU A 141 14.09 0.43 -10.47
N ALA A 142 13.18 -0.53 -10.60
CA ALA A 142 13.51 -1.92 -10.85
C ALA A 142 13.52 -2.29 -12.34
N ASP A 143 14.48 -3.15 -12.72
CA ASP A 143 14.49 -3.84 -14.01
C ASP A 143 13.25 -4.75 -14.18
N CYS A 144 12.88 -5.04 -15.43
CA CYS A 144 11.86 -6.04 -15.74
C CYS A 144 12.21 -7.39 -15.11
N ARG A 145 11.31 -7.92 -14.27
CA ARG A 145 11.47 -9.23 -13.62
C ARG A 145 10.43 -10.21 -14.11
N GLN A 146 10.89 -11.39 -14.50
CA GLN A 146 10.05 -12.54 -14.82
C GLN A 146 10.58 -13.73 -14.03
N ILE A 147 9.70 -14.56 -13.51
CA ILE A 147 10.10 -15.78 -12.80
C ILE A 147 10.37 -16.87 -13.83
N ASP A 148 11.58 -17.43 -13.82
CA ASP A 148 11.95 -18.55 -14.69
C ASP A 148 11.02 -19.75 -14.40
N PRO A 149 10.43 -20.40 -15.42
CA PRO A 149 9.65 -21.63 -15.23
C PRO A 149 10.38 -22.74 -14.46
N ALA A 150 11.71 -22.77 -14.49
CA ALA A 150 12.56 -23.73 -13.77
C ALA A 150 12.94 -23.27 -12.34
N ASP A 151 12.51 -22.08 -11.90
CA ASP A 151 12.83 -21.56 -10.57
C ASP A 151 12.21 -22.45 -9.47
N GLY A 152 13.04 -22.85 -8.50
CA GLY A 152 12.62 -23.69 -7.38
C GLY A 152 11.52 -23.07 -6.51
N LEU A 153 11.29 -21.75 -6.60
CA LEU A 153 10.18 -21.05 -5.99
C LEU A 153 8.82 -21.65 -6.44
N LEU A 154 8.68 -21.97 -7.74
CA LEU A 154 7.44 -22.50 -8.32
C LEU A 154 7.14 -23.95 -7.91
N LEU A 155 8.13 -24.67 -7.37
CA LEU A 155 7.99 -26.04 -6.88
C LEU A 155 7.51 -26.12 -5.43
N ARG A 156 7.39 -24.98 -4.74
CA ARG A 156 7.05 -24.94 -3.31
C ARG A 156 5.55 -25.14 -3.10
N SER A 157 5.18 -26.21 -2.38
CA SER A 157 3.78 -26.51 -2.06
C SER A 157 3.09 -25.39 -1.28
N LYS A 158 3.76 -24.82 -0.27
CA LYS A 158 3.19 -23.72 0.53
C LYS A 158 2.91 -22.47 -0.31
N LEU A 159 3.81 -22.12 -1.24
CA LEU A 159 3.56 -20.99 -2.13
C LEU A 159 2.39 -21.29 -3.08
N LYS A 160 2.25 -22.53 -3.55
CA LYS A 160 1.10 -22.95 -4.35
C LYS A 160 -0.21 -22.76 -3.57
N ASP A 161 -0.21 -23.15 -2.30
CA ASP A 161 -1.37 -22.98 -1.41
C ASP A 161 -1.67 -21.49 -1.15
N PHE A 162 -0.65 -20.65 -0.98
CA PHE A 162 -0.80 -19.19 -0.91
C PHE A 162 -1.44 -18.63 -2.19
N VAL A 163 -0.87 -18.91 -3.37
CA VAL A 163 -1.36 -18.41 -4.66
C VAL A 163 -2.81 -18.86 -4.90
N SER A 164 -3.15 -20.10 -4.57
CA SER A 164 -4.52 -20.62 -4.73
C SER A 164 -5.59 -19.89 -3.91
N ARG A 165 -5.19 -19.20 -2.83
CA ARG A 165 -6.06 -18.44 -1.93
C ARG A 165 -5.97 -16.93 -2.15
N THR A 166 -5.19 -16.47 -3.13
CA THR A 166 -5.05 -15.04 -3.43
C THR A 166 -6.38 -14.44 -3.85
N SER A 167 -6.84 -13.44 -3.10
CA SER A 167 -8.03 -12.67 -3.42
C SER A 167 -7.73 -11.57 -4.44
N LEU A 168 -8.75 -10.78 -4.82
CA LEU A 168 -8.57 -9.61 -5.67
C LEU A 168 -7.58 -8.59 -5.06
N SER A 169 -7.58 -8.39 -3.74
CA SER A 169 -6.62 -7.49 -3.08
C SER A 169 -5.18 -8.00 -3.19
N HIS A 170 -4.97 -9.32 -3.18
CA HIS A 170 -3.65 -9.91 -3.42
C HIS A 170 -3.18 -9.69 -4.86
N ARG A 171 -4.09 -9.74 -5.84
CA ARG A 171 -3.76 -9.44 -7.24
C ARG A 171 -3.47 -7.95 -7.44
N GLN A 172 -4.24 -7.07 -6.79
CA GLN A 172 -3.97 -5.63 -6.75
C GLN A 172 -2.60 -5.32 -6.14
N ALA A 173 -2.20 -6.08 -5.12
CA ALA A 173 -0.91 -5.91 -4.48
C ALA A 173 0.27 -6.11 -5.45
N LEU A 174 0.12 -6.91 -6.52
CA LEU A 174 1.19 -7.12 -7.52
C LEU A 174 1.57 -5.86 -8.32
N PHE A 175 0.77 -4.80 -8.24
CA PHE A 175 1.06 -3.50 -8.85
C PHE A 175 1.70 -2.49 -7.88
N ALA A 176 1.91 -2.87 -6.61
CA ALA A 176 2.52 -2.01 -5.61
C ALA A 176 4.05 -2.05 -5.66
N GLU A 177 4.71 -1.03 -5.10
CA GLU A 177 6.16 -1.05 -4.86
C GLU A 177 6.48 -1.59 -3.45
N HIS A 178 5.56 -1.35 -2.52
CA HIS A 178 5.70 -1.66 -1.12
C HIS A 178 4.51 -2.47 -0.61
N ILE A 179 4.77 -3.48 0.23
CA ILE A 179 3.74 -4.28 0.88
C ILE A 179 3.93 -4.24 2.39
N LEU A 180 2.85 -3.98 3.13
CA LEU A 180 2.75 -4.32 4.55
C LEU A 180 1.94 -5.61 4.68
N LEU A 181 2.63 -6.72 4.97
CA LEU A 181 1.98 -7.97 5.31
C LEU A 181 1.54 -7.94 6.78
N VAL A 182 0.27 -8.23 7.00
CA VAL A 182 -0.33 -8.38 8.33
C VAL A 182 -0.87 -9.80 8.50
N GLU A 183 -1.18 -10.23 9.72
CA GLU A 183 -1.55 -11.64 9.96
C GLU A 183 -2.92 -12.01 9.36
N GLY A 184 -3.94 -11.19 9.62
CA GLY A 184 -5.28 -11.45 9.14
C GLY A 184 -6.12 -10.20 8.83
N PRO A 185 -7.40 -10.39 8.48
CA PRO A 185 -8.29 -9.30 8.11
C PRO A 185 -8.54 -8.29 9.23
N SER A 186 -8.52 -8.72 10.51
CA SER A 186 -8.66 -7.81 11.65
C SER A 186 -7.52 -6.78 11.68
N ASP A 187 -6.29 -7.26 11.49
CA ASP A 187 -5.09 -6.42 11.43
C ASP A 187 -5.15 -5.45 10.26
N GLU A 188 -5.61 -5.92 9.09
CA GLU A 188 -5.77 -5.09 7.89
C GLU A 188 -6.72 -3.92 8.15
N ILE A 189 -7.89 -4.17 8.78
CA ILE A 189 -8.87 -3.14 9.14
C ILE A 189 -8.26 -2.09 10.06
N VAL A 190 -7.58 -2.53 11.13
CA VAL A 190 -6.96 -1.66 12.13
C VAL A 190 -5.80 -0.87 11.53
N ALA A 191 -4.97 -1.51 10.72
CA ALA A 191 -3.83 -0.89 10.04
C ALA A 191 -4.27 0.16 9.01
N ALA A 192 -5.26 -0.16 8.17
CA ALA A 192 -5.79 0.78 7.18
C ALA A 192 -6.40 2.02 7.85
N ARG A 193 -7.12 1.84 8.96
CA ARG A 193 -7.69 2.95 9.71
C ARG A 193 -6.64 3.80 10.39
N THR A 194 -5.64 3.17 11.00
CA THR A 194 -4.49 3.84 11.63
C THR A 194 -3.73 4.67 10.61
N ALA A 195 -3.44 4.10 9.44
CA ALA A 195 -2.76 4.79 8.34
C ALA A 195 -3.49 6.06 7.92
N ARG A 196 -4.82 5.95 7.70
CA ARG A 196 -5.67 7.09 7.35
C ARG A 196 -5.64 8.17 8.44
N ARG A 197 -5.71 7.78 9.72
CA ARG A 197 -5.74 8.73 10.83
C ARG A 197 -4.40 9.45 11.04
N LEU A 198 -3.29 8.78 10.76
CA LEU A 198 -1.95 9.35 10.73
C LEU A 198 -1.69 10.24 9.50
N GLY A 199 -2.62 10.31 8.54
CA GLY A 199 -2.43 11.02 7.28
C GLY A 199 -1.47 10.33 6.32
N LEU A 200 -1.12 9.06 6.57
CA LEU A 200 -0.29 8.26 5.68
C LEU A 200 -1.09 7.89 4.43
N LYS A 201 -0.70 8.47 3.29
CA LYS A 201 -1.30 8.17 1.99
C LYS A 201 -0.67 6.92 1.40
N ILE A 202 -0.89 5.77 2.03
CA ILE A 202 -0.28 4.47 1.67
C ILE A 202 -0.47 4.13 0.18
N GLU A 203 -1.70 4.25 -0.34
CA GLU A 203 -2.03 3.96 -1.73
C GLU A 203 -1.32 4.92 -2.71
N ALA A 204 -1.29 6.22 -2.38
CA ALA A 204 -0.59 7.22 -3.19
C ALA A 204 0.95 7.08 -3.13
N ARG A 205 1.47 6.24 -2.23
CA ARG A 205 2.89 5.90 -2.10
C ARG A 205 3.18 4.47 -2.58
N ASN A 206 2.34 3.94 -3.48
CA ASN A 206 2.47 2.59 -4.02
C ASN A 206 2.62 1.51 -2.93
N THR A 207 1.94 1.70 -1.79
CA THR A 207 1.95 0.76 -0.66
C THR A 207 0.59 0.10 -0.49
N GLN A 208 0.58 -1.23 -0.38
CA GLN A 208 -0.62 -2.02 -0.08
C GLN A 208 -0.50 -2.76 1.25
N ILE A 209 -1.58 -2.79 2.03
CA ILE A 209 -1.68 -3.60 3.25
C ILE A 209 -2.38 -4.90 2.86
N LEU A 210 -1.79 -6.04 3.22
CA LEU A 210 -2.27 -7.35 2.76
C LEU A 210 -2.23 -8.38 3.89
N PRO A 211 -3.33 -9.11 4.15
CA PRO A 211 -3.31 -10.21 5.09
C PRO A 211 -2.54 -11.40 4.49
N ALA A 212 -1.62 -11.99 5.23
CA ALA A 212 -0.83 -13.14 4.79
C ALA A 212 -1.63 -14.45 4.72
N LEU A 213 -2.87 -14.47 5.22
CA LEU A 213 -3.74 -15.66 5.30
C LEU A 213 -3.19 -16.78 6.21
N GLY A 214 -2.28 -16.42 7.14
CA GLY A 214 -1.74 -17.30 8.19
C GLY A 214 -0.25 -17.14 8.47
N LYS A 215 0.21 -17.61 9.63
CA LYS A 215 1.60 -17.45 10.14
C LYS A 215 2.66 -18.05 9.24
N GLY A 216 2.39 -19.24 8.71
CA GLY A 216 3.31 -19.95 7.83
C GLY A 216 3.46 -19.31 6.44
N GLU A 217 2.57 -18.39 6.08
CA GLU A 217 2.46 -17.82 4.75
C GLU A 217 3.28 -16.52 4.60
N PHE A 218 3.58 -15.81 5.69
CA PHE A 218 4.41 -14.60 5.65
C PHE A 218 5.70 -14.80 4.86
N ARG A 219 6.38 -15.93 5.09
CA ARG A 219 7.66 -16.26 4.44
C ARG A 219 7.47 -16.53 2.95
N GLU A 220 6.41 -17.23 2.56
CA GLU A 220 6.16 -17.56 1.15
C GLU A 220 5.69 -16.33 0.37
N ALA A 221 4.79 -15.54 0.96
CA ALA A 221 4.36 -14.24 0.42
C ALA A 221 5.56 -13.30 0.24
N ARG A 222 6.37 -13.13 1.28
CA ARG A 222 7.57 -12.27 1.24
C ARG A 222 8.56 -12.73 0.17
N ARG A 223 8.80 -14.04 0.03
CA ARG A 223 9.68 -14.57 -1.03
C ARG A 223 9.15 -14.26 -2.42
N LEU A 224 7.86 -14.45 -2.65
CA LEU A 224 7.24 -14.11 -3.93
C LEU A 224 7.39 -12.62 -4.24
N PHE A 225 6.96 -11.76 -3.32
CA PHE A 225 6.98 -10.31 -3.51
C PHE A 225 8.42 -9.76 -3.66
N ASN A 226 9.37 -10.24 -2.87
CA ASN A 226 10.78 -9.87 -3.04
C ASN A 226 11.34 -10.37 -4.39
N LYS A 227 10.99 -11.59 -4.83
CA LYS A 227 11.44 -12.15 -6.12
C LYS A 227 11.00 -11.28 -7.30
N ILE A 228 9.78 -10.73 -7.23
CA ILE A 228 9.25 -9.83 -8.26
C ILE A 228 9.68 -8.37 -8.07
N GLY A 229 10.37 -8.05 -6.97
CA GLY A 229 11.03 -6.76 -6.79
C GLY A 229 10.49 -5.81 -5.74
N MET A 230 9.49 -6.25 -5.00
CA MET A 230 8.76 -5.38 -4.09
C MET A 230 9.43 -5.33 -2.74
N ARG A 231 9.27 -4.22 -2.02
CA ARG A 231 9.75 -4.09 -0.63
C ARG A 231 8.67 -4.55 0.34
N VAL A 232 8.97 -5.59 1.11
CA VAL A 232 8.00 -6.19 2.03
C VAL A 232 8.33 -5.82 3.47
N THR A 233 7.37 -5.22 4.16
CA THR A 233 7.33 -5.05 5.62
C THR A 233 6.34 -6.07 6.21
N VAL A 234 6.63 -6.63 7.38
CA VAL A 234 5.78 -7.60 8.08
C VAL A 234 5.41 -7.05 9.45
N LEU A 235 4.13 -7.12 9.80
CA LEU A 235 3.63 -7.00 11.17
C LEU A 235 2.96 -8.32 11.55
N ALA A 236 3.55 -9.03 12.52
CA ALA A 236 3.08 -10.33 12.96
C ALA A 236 2.66 -10.32 14.43
N ASP A 237 1.79 -11.25 14.82
CA ASP A 237 1.56 -11.55 16.23
C ASP A 237 2.85 -12.03 16.90
N LEU A 238 2.94 -11.84 18.21
CA LEU A 238 4.12 -12.21 18.99
C LEU A 238 4.41 -13.71 18.94
N ASP A 239 3.42 -14.56 18.69
CA ASP A 239 3.67 -16.00 18.65
C ASP A 239 4.44 -16.45 17.40
N ALA A 240 4.48 -15.63 16.34
CA ALA A 240 5.39 -15.82 15.22
C ALA A 240 6.86 -15.61 15.62
N LEU A 241 7.11 -14.90 16.73
CA LEU A 241 8.40 -14.89 17.41
C LEU A 241 8.45 -15.97 18.49
N ALA A 242 7.43 -16.16 19.31
CA ALA A 242 7.51 -17.05 20.48
C ALA A 242 7.65 -18.54 20.11
N ASP A 243 7.05 -18.99 19.00
CA ASP A 243 6.95 -20.41 18.67
C ASP A 243 8.14 -20.94 17.88
N ASP A 244 8.64 -20.17 16.92
CA ASP A 244 9.77 -20.55 16.09
C ASP A 244 10.59 -19.32 15.66
N ASN A 245 11.74 -19.58 15.04
CA ASN A 245 12.66 -18.56 14.53
C ASN A 245 12.53 -18.35 13.01
N GLY A 246 11.43 -18.80 12.39
CA GLY A 246 11.25 -18.83 10.95
C GLY A 246 11.29 -17.45 10.31
N LEU A 247 10.65 -16.45 10.93
CA LEU A 247 10.72 -15.06 10.47
C LEU A 247 12.09 -14.44 10.74
N VAL A 248 12.67 -14.66 11.92
CA VAL A 248 14.01 -14.14 12.25
C VAL A 248 15.06 -14.67 11.27
N ASN A 249 15.00 -15.96 10.93
CA ASN A 249 15.88 -16.57 9.94
C ASN A 249 15.71 -15.93 8.55
N ASP A 250 14.47 -15.69 8.13
CA ASP A 250 14.18 -15.07 6.83
C ASP A 250 14.75 -13.64 6.75
N PHE A 251 14.48 -12.81 7.76
CA PHE A 251 14.98 -11.43 7.81
C PHE A 251 16.49 -11.35 8.07
N SER A 252 17.08 -12.29 8.79
CA SER A 252 18.54 -12.32 8.99
C SER A 252 19.32 -12.65 7.71
N THR A 253 18.65 -13.11 6.66
CA THR A 253 19.25 -13.32 5.33
C THR A 253 19.00 -12.16 4.37
N ALA A 254 18.26 -11.14 4.79
CA ALA A 254 17.98 -9.97 3.96
C ALA A 254 19.21 -9.04 3.84
N ASP A 255 19.22 -8.23 2.79
CA ASP A 255 20.25 -7.22 2.60
C ASP A 255 20.33 -6.26 3.79
N GLY A 256 21.55 -5.97 4.25
CA GLY A 256 21.81 -5.14 5.43
C GLY A 256 21.72 -5.85 6.78
N ALA A 257 21.19 -7.07 6.86
CA ALA A 257 21.06 -7.80 8.13
C ALA A 257 22.42 -8.09 8.80
N ALA A 258 23.43 -8.47 8.02
CA ALA A 258 24.78 -8.70 8.53
C ALA A 258 25.42 -7.42 9.11
N GLN A 259 25.19 -6.27 8.47
CA GLN A 259 25.67 -4.98 8.98
C GLN A 259 24.98 -4.64 10.31
N ILE A 260 23.64 -4.79 10.37
CA ILE A 260 22.88 -4.53 11.59
C ILE A 260 23.34 -5.43 12.73
N ALA A 261 23.59 -6.72 12.46
CA ALA A 261 24.11 -7.66 13.46
C ALA A 261 25.48 -7.24 13.99
N ASN A 262 26.39 -6.82 13.10
CA ASN A 262 27.71 -6.32 13.49
C ASN A 262 27.62 -5.03 14.32
N ASP A 263 26.72 -4.09 13.96
CA ASP A 263 26.50 -2.83 14.69
C ASP A 263 26.10 -3.08 16.16
N ILE A 264 25.36 -4.16 16.42
CA ILE A 264 24.91 -4.56 17.78
C ILE A 264 25.85 -5.58 18.44
N GLY A 265 27.02 -5.85 17.84
CA GLY A 265 28.04 -6.74 18.40
C GLY A 265 27.67 -8.23 18.38
N GLN A 266 26.83 -8.66 17.45
CA GLN A 266 26.37 -10.05 17.31
C GLN A 266 26.81 -10.66 15.98
N PRO A 267 27.12 -11.97 15.93
CA PRO A 267 27.54 -12.61 14.68
C PRO A 267 26.39 -12.71 13.67
N SER A 268 25.15 -12.84 14.15
CA SER A 268 23.93 -12.79 13.35
C SER A 268 22.71 -12.55 14.23
N LEU A 269 21.59 -12.11 13.65
CA LEU A 269 20.32 -12.01 14.37
C LEU A 269 19.78 -13.38 14.78
N ILE A 270 20.09 -14.42 14.00
CA ILE A 270 19.75 -15.82 14.31
C ILE A 270 20.46 -16.29 15.59
N ALA A 271 21.74 -15.95 15.74
CA ALA A 271 22.51 -16.32 16.93
C ALA A 271 21.97 -15.61 18.18
N LEU A 272 21.67 -14.31 18.07
CA LEU A 272 21.04 -13.55 19.15
C LEU A 272 19.68 -14.14 19.54
N ASP A 273 18.79 -14.38 18.57
CA ASP A 273 17.48 -14.98 18.82
C ASP A 273 17.57 -16.36 19.47
N SER A 274 18.49 -17.21 18.98
CA SER A 274 18.72 -18.55 19.55
C SER A 274 19.18 -18.46 21.01
N GLN A 275 20.13 -17.57 21.31
CA GLN A 275 20.61 -17.35 22.68
C GLN A 275 19.47 -16.89 23.60
N LEU A 276 18.69 -15.90 23.18
CA LEU A 276 17.61 -15.34 23.98
C LEU A 276 16.49 -16.36 24.26
N ARG A 277 16.14 -17.19 23.27
CA ARG A 277 15.16 -18.27 23.44
C ARG A 277 15.63 -19.33 24.43
N SER A 278 16.90 -19.75 24.31
CA SER A 278 17.48 -20.74 25.22
C SER A 278 17.45 -20.22 26.66
N GLU A 279 17.88 -18.98 26.88
CA GLU A 279 17.87 -18.37 28.21
C GLU A 279 16.45 -18.19 28.76
N LEU A 280 15.50 -17.74 27.92
CA LEU A 280 14.09 -17.64 28.33
C LEU A 280 13.53 -19.00 28.74
N ALA A 281 13.81 -20.05 27.96
CA ALA A 281 13.36 -21.41 28.27
C ALA A 281 13.96 -21.92 29.59
N GLU A 282 15.25 -21.71 29.81
CA GLU A 282 15.92 -22.07 31.06
C GLU A 282 15.32 -21.34 32.27
N LEU A 283 15.04 -20.04 32.16
CA LEU A 283 14.39 -19.26 33.21
C LEU A 283 12.97 -19.73 33.49
N ILE A 284 12.20 -20.06 32.44
CA ILE A 284 10.84 -20.60 32.59
C ILE A 284 10.89 -21.94 33.34
N THR A 285 11.75 -22.87 32.93
CA THR A 285 11.86 -24.18 33.56
C THR A 285 12.35 -24.10 35.01
N ALA A 286 13.26 -23.16 35.31
CA ALA A 286 13.80 -23.00 36.66
C ALA A 286 12.83 -22.31 37.63
N ASN A 287 11.84 -21.55 37.15
CA ASN A 287 10.99 -20.68 37.99
C ASN A 287 9.49 -20.81 37.65
N THR A 288 9.02 -22.02 37.33
CA THR A 288 7.66 -22.26 36.81
C THR A 288 6.54 -21.62 37.64
N GLU A 289 6.58 -21.76 38.97
CA GLU A 289 5.52 -21.23 39.85
C GLU A 289 5.46 -19.69 39.84
N ASP A 290 6.62 -19.03 39.92
CA ASP A 290 6.72 -17.57 39.87
C ASP A 290 6.28 -17.03 38.51
N ILE A 291 6.66 -17.73 37.43
CA ILE A 291 6.23 -17.40 36.07
C ILE A 291 4.71 -17.53 35.93
N ASP A 292 4.13 -18.66 36.36
CA ASP A 292 2.68 -18.90 36.30
C ASP A 292 1.91 -17.87 37.13
N GLY A 293 2.45 -17.44 38.28
CA GLY A 293 1.91 -16.33 39.07
C GLY A 293 1.96 -14.99 38.33
N ALA A 294 3.06 -14.68 37.65
CA ALA A 294 3.24 -13.43 36.92
C ALA A 294 2.38 -13.33 35.64
N VAL A 295 2.16 -14.44 34.93
CA VAL A 295 1.48 -14.45 33.63
C VAL A 295 0.03 -14.95 33.70
N GLY A 296 -0.43 -15.43 34.85
CA GLY A 296 -1.74 -16.08 35.01
C GLY A 296 -2.94 -15.21 34.60
N ALA A 297 -2.83 -13.89 34.78
CA ALA A 297 -3.87 -12.92 34.38
C ALA A 297 -3.69 -12.35 32.97
N TYR A 298 -2.62 -12.74 32.24
CA TYR A 298 -2.34 -12.18 30.92
C TYR A 298 -3.38 -12.64 29.89
N PRO A 299 -3.94 -11.74 29.06
CA PRO A 299 -4.93 -12.09 28.04
C PRO A 299 -4.28 -12.97 26.96
N TYR A 300 -4.63 -14.25 26.93
CA TYR A 300 -4.12 -15.19 25.93
C TYR A 300 -4.91 -15.08 24.62
N TRP A 301 -4.20 -14.95 23.49
CA TRP A 301 -4.77 -14.59 22.19
C TRP A 301 -4.80 -15.75 21.17
N SER A 302 -4.55 -16.98 21.60
CA SER A 302 -4.49 -18.14 20.70
C SER A 302 -5.37 -19.30 21.13
N ASP A 303 -5.83 -20.07 20.16
CA ASP A 303 -6.65 -21.27 20.39
C ASP A 303 -5.83 -22.49 20.83
N LYS A 304 -4.49 -22.42 20.78
CA LYS A 304 -3.61 -23.52 21.23
C LYS A 304 -3.76 -23.74 22.73
N GLN A 305 -4.29 -24.89 23.11
CA GLN A 305 -4.56 -25.26 24.51
C GLN A 305 -3.35 -25.87 25.24
N ASP A 306 -2.20 -26.00 24.57
CA ASP A 306 -0.97 -26.52 25.20
C ASP A 306 -0.51 -25.56 26.32
N PRO A 307 -0.47 -26.00 27.59
CA PRO A 307 -0.11 -25.15 28.72
C PRO A 307 1.32 -24.59 28.64
N ASP A 308 2.27 -25.35 28.10
CA ASP A 308 3.66 -24.93 28.00
C ASP A 308 3.83 -23.89 26.89
N VAL A 309 3.11 -24.06 25.78
CA VAL A 309 3.05 -23.05 24.71
C VAL A 309 2.40 -21.77 25.22
N LYS A 310 1.29 -21.87 25.96
CA LYS A 310 0.63 -20.71 26.58
C LYS A 310 1.58 -19.99 27.53
N ARG A 311 2.23 -20.73 28.44
CA ARG A 311 3.19 -20.17 29.40
C ARG A 311 4.30 -19.41 28.69
N ARG A 312 4.95 -20.03 27.69
CA ARG A 312 6.03 -19.40 26.93
C ARG A 312 5.58 -18.10 26.25
N ARG A 313 4.44 -18.11 25.57
CA ARG A 313 3.90 -16.94 24.86
C ARG A 313 3.53 -15.80 25.81
N CYS A 314 2.77 -16.10 26.87
CA CYS A 314 2.40 -15.10 27.86
C CYS A 314 3.62 -14.55 28.62
N THR A 315 4.62 -15.40 28.90
CA THR A 315 5.88 -14.96 29.52
C THR A 315 6.62 -13.99 28.62
N LEU A 316 6.76 -14.29 27.33
CA LEU A 316 7.40 -13.38 26.38
C LEU A 316 6.60 -12.07 26.25
N ALA A 317 5.28 -12.12 26.18
CA ALA A 317 4.46 -10.91 26.11
C ALA A 317 4.61 -10.05 27.37
N GLN A 318 4.48 -10.64 28.55
CA GLN A 318 4.67 -9.95 29.83
C GLN A 318 6.08 -9.37 29.94
N LEU A 319 7.11 -10.12 29.52
CA LEU A 319 8.50 -9.68 29.48
C LEU A 319 8.69 -8.43 28.61
N LEU A 320 8.03 -8.37 27.45
CA LEU A 320 8.15 -7.25 26.51
C LEU A 320 7.29 -6.04 26.87
N THR A 321 6.18 -6.24 27.61
CA THR A 321 5.24 -5.17 27.95
C THR A 321 5.48 -4.59 29.33
N ASP A 322 5.71 -5.44 30.33
CA ASP A 322 5.96 -5.02 31.71
C ASP A 322 6.87 -6.04 32.43
N PRO A 323 8.19 -5.91 32.27
CA PRO A 323 9.17 -6.75 32.95
C PRO A 323 9.12 -6.62 34.48
N SER A 324 8.47 -5.59 35.03
CA SER A 324 8.41 -5.35 36.48
C SER A 324 7.44 -6.30 37.21
N ALA A 325 6.59 -7.00 36.45
CA ALA A 325 5.76 -8.08 36.98
C ALA A 325 6.59 -9.26 37.54
N PHE A 326 7.83 -9.43 37.07
CA PHE A 326 8.77 -10.39 37.63
C PHE A 326 9.54 -9.74 38.78
N THR A 327 9.58 -10.39 39.94
CA THR A 327 10.14 -9.81 41.17
C THR A 327 11.40 -10.56 41.63
N GLY A 328 12.13 -9.98 42.60
CA GLY A 328 13.32 -10.60 43.19
C GLY A 328 14.47 -10.79 42.19
N GLU A 329 15.23 -11.88 42.35
CA GLU A 329 16.35 -12.23 41.48
C GLU A 329 15.90 -12.55 40.04
N LEU A 330 14.74 -13.22 39.91
CA LEU A 330 14.10 -13.48 38.61
C LEU A 330 13.80 -12.16 37.89
N GLY A 331 13.25 -11.17 38.59
CA GLY A 331 12.98 -9.84 38.03
C GLY A 331 14.20 -9.16 37.43
N ALA A 332 15.35 -9.24 38.09
CA ALA A 332 16.60 -8.69 37.56
C ALA A 332 17.05 -9.39 36.27
N LYS A 333 16.98 -10.72 36.22
CA LYS A 333 17.31 -11.52 35.04
C LYS A 333 16.34 -11.25 33.88
N MET A 334 15.03 -11.20 34.17
CA MET A 334 13.99 -10.88 33.19
C MET A 334 14.16 -9.47 32.64
N LYS A 335 14.46 -8.46 33.46
CA LYS A 335 14.73 -7.10 32.96
C LYS A 335 15.94 -7.02 32.02
N ALA A 336 17.01 -7.75 32.33
CA ALA A 336 18.18 -7.86 31.46
C ALA A 336 17.86 -8.60 30.15
N LEU A 337 17.05 -9.65 30.22
CA LEU A 337 16.55 -10.39 29.06
C LEU A 337 15.63 -9.53 28.18
N ALA A 338 14.69 -8.78 28.75
CA ALA A 338 13.82 -7.86 28.05
C ALA A 338 14.61 -6.80 27.27
N THR A 339 15.67 -6.26 27.88
CA THR A 339 16.55 -5.27 27.21
C THR A 339 17.19 -5.86 25.95
N ARG A 340 17.68 -7.10 26.01
CA ARG A 340 18.31 -7.76 24.85
C ARG A 340 17.30 -8.21 23.79
N TYR A 341 16.09 -8.63 24.20
CA TYR A 341 14.99 -8.80 23.26
C TYR A 341 14.63 -7.49 22.56
N GLY A 342 14.64 -6.36 23.28
CA GLY A 342 14.49 -5.03 22.69
C GLY A 342 15.51 -4.77 21.58
N VAL A 343 16.79 -5.07 21.83
CA VAL A 343 17.85 -4.96 20.81
C VAL A 343 17.58 -5.84 19.59
N LEU A 344 17.13 -7.09 19.78
CA LEU A 344 16.74 -7.96 18.67
C LEU A 344 15.56 -7.39 17.88
N LEU A 345 14.51 -6.93 18.57
CA LEU A 345 13.32 -6.36 17.94
C LEU A 345 13.68 -5.10 17.15
N ASP A 346 14.40 -4.15 17.73
CA ASP A 346 14.81 -2.92 17.05
C ASP A 346 15.66 -3.23 15.79
N ALA A 347 16.51 -4.26 15.86
CA ALA A 347 17.28 -4.73 14.71
C ALA A 347 16.40 -5.34 13.60
N LEU A 348 15.36 -6.10 13.97
CA LEU A 348 14.37 -6.66 13.04
C LEU A 348 13.46 -5.57 12.44
N GLU A 349 13.07 -4.57 13.24
CA GLU A 349 12.28 -3.42 12.80
C GLU A 349 13.03 -2.62 11.73
N ARG A 350 14.35 -2.43 11.86
CA ARG A 350 15.21 -1.82 10.83
C ARG A 350 15.22 -2.59 9.50
N LEU A 351 14.92 -3.88 9.53
CA LEU A 351 14.79 -4.74 8.34
C LEU A 351 13.34 -4.84 7.82
N GLY A 352 12.39 -4.20 8.49
CA GLY A 352 10.97 -4.24 8.15
C GLY A 352 10.19 -5.41 8.78
N CYS A 353 10.66 -5.98 9.89
CA CYS A 353 9.94 -7.04 10.63
C CYS A 353 9.51 -6.53 12.01
N PHE A 354 8.21 -6.43 12.22
CA PHE A 354 7.58 -5.94 13.44
C PHE A 354 6.77 -7.05 14.11
N PHE A 355 6.81 -7.09 15.44
CA PHE A 355 6.02 -8.02 16.25
C PHE A 355 5.16 -7.25 17.23
N LEU A 356 3.89 -7.61 17.34
CA LEU A 356 2.97 -7.03 18.31
C LEU A 356 3.34 -7.48 19.73
N ARG A 357 4.03 -6.62 20.49
CA ARG A 357 4.59 -6.97 21.81
C ARG A 357 3.54 -7.42 22.84
N ARG A 358 2.27 -7.02 22.69
CA ARG A 358 1.15 -7.48 23.55
C ARG A 358 0.53 -8.82 23.13
N GLY A 359 1.05 -9.49 22.11
CA GLY A 359 0.51 -10.76 21.62
C GLY A 359 -0.11 -10.64 20.24
N ALA A 360 -1.42 -10.39 20.18
CA ALA A 360 -2.14 -10.12 18.93
C ALA A 360 -2.73 -8.72 18.92
N ILE A 361 -3.21 -8.27 17.77
CA ILE A 361 -3.76 -6.91 17.62
C ILE A 361 -4.97 -6.68 18.53
N GLU A 362 -5.75 -7.72 18.83
CA GLU A 362 -6.91 -7.63 19.71
C GLU A 362 -6.55 -7.29 21.16
N ASN A 363 -5.31 -7.56 21.60
CA ASN A 363 -4.82 -7.19 22.93
C ASN A 363 -4.50 -5.69 23.06
N TYR A 364 -4.56 -4.95 21.96
CA TYR A 364 -4.42 -3.50 21.96
C TYR A 364 -5.78 -2.77 22.02
N TYR A 365 -6.88 -3.49 21.81
CA TYR A 365 -8.21 -2.87 21.73
C TYR A 365 -8.64 -2.30 23.08
N ALA A 366 -9.34 -1.18 23.05
CA ALA A 366 -9.89 -0.60 24.28
C ALA A 366 -11.04 -1.45 24.85
N ASP A 367 -11.82 -2.09 23.98
CA ASP A 367 -12.87 -3.02 24.38
C ASP A 367 -12.32 -4.43 24.56
N THR A 368 -12.32 -4.91 25.80
CA THR A 368 -11.91 -6.26 26.19
C THR A 368 -13.05 -7.28 26.17
N SER A 369 -14.26 -6.90 25.74
CA SER A 369 -15.41 -7.79 25.71
C SER A 369 -15.25 -8.90 24.66
N SER A 370 -15.52 -10.14 25.04
CA SER A 370 -15.32 -11.35 24.23
C SER A 370 -16.58 -11.80 23.48
N GLY A 371 -17.65 -11.00 23.49
CA GLY A 371 -18.97 -11.38 22.95
C GLY A 371 -19.12 -11.26 21.44
N ALA A 372 -18.31 -10.43 20.77
CA ALA A 372 -18.38 -10.19 19.32
C ALA A 372 -17.24 -10.90 18.58
N GLY A 373 -17.52 -11.38 17.35
CA GLY A 373 -16.50 -12.00 16.50
C GLY A 373 -15.34 -11.05 16.17
N LYS A 374 -14.15 -11.60 15.89
CA LYS A 374 -12.91 -10.83 15.65
C LYS A 374 -13.09 -9.64 14.68
N PRO A 375 -13.76 -9.78 13.51
CA PRO A 375 -13.93 -8.66 12.58
C PRO A 375 -14.81 -7.52 13.12
N ALA A 376 -15.84 -7.84 13.91
CA ALA A 376 -16.72 -6.84 14.50
C ALA A 376 -15.98 -6.00 15.56
N ARG A 377 -15.14 -6.65 16.38
CA ARG A 377 -14.26 -5.96 17.34
C ARG A 377 -13.25 -5.07 16.64
N ALA A 378 -12.63 -5.56 15.55
CA ALA A 378 -11.71 -4.75 14.75
C ALA A 378 -12.39 -3.51 14.16
N SER A 379 -13.64 -3.62 13.69
CA SER A 379 -14.42 -2.49 13.18
C SER A 379 -14.73 -1.46 14.28
N ALA A 380 -15.17 -1.91 15.45
CA ALA A 380 -15.46 -1.02 16.59
C ALA A 380 -14.20 -0.28 17.06
N GLU A 381 -13.07 -0.98 17.11
CA GLU A 381 -11.79 -0.36 17.43
C GLU A 381 -11.38 0.65 16.34
N ALA A 382 -11.53 0.32 15.05
CA ALA A 382 -11.26 1.25 13.96
C ALA A 382 -12.08 2.55 14.05
N ASP A 383 -13.33 2.50 14.53
CA ASP A 383 -14.10 3.70 14.79
C ASP A 383 -13.54 4.52 15.96
N ARG A 384 -13.09 3.87 17.04
CA ARG A 384 -12.38 4.53 18.14
C ARG A 384 -11.08 5.20 17.66
N LEU A 385 -10.26 4.50 16.88
CA LEU A 385 -8.98 5.01 16.37
C LEU A 385 -9.13 6.30 15.57
N ALA A 386 -10.26 6.48 14.88
CA ALA A 386 -10.55 7.71 14.16
C ALA A 386 -10.65 8.94 15.08
N THR A 387 -10.98 8.76 16.35
CA THR A 387 -11.11 9.83 17.35
C THR A 387 -9.80 10.20 18.03
N LEU A 388 -8.81 9.30 18.01
CA LEU A 388 -7.52 9.50 18.67
C LEU A 388 -6.63 10.48 17.93
N THR A 389 -5.76 11.19 18.64
CA THR A 389 -4.71 12.01 18.01
C THR A 389 -3.56 11.14 17.46
N PRO A 390 -2.77 11.62 16.49
CA PRO A 390 -1.59 10.90 16.01
C PRO A 390 -0.59 10.53 17.11
N ALA A 391 -0.46 11.38 18.14
CA ALA A 391 0.41 11.11 19.29
C ALA A 391 -0.12 9.97 20.16
N GLN A 392 -1.44 9.95 20.43
CA GLN A 392 -2.09 8.84 21.13
C GLN A 392 -1.97 7.53 20.34
N LEU A 393 -2.18 7.55 19.02
CA LEU A 393 -2.00 6.37 18.19
C LEU A 393 -0.58 5.81 18.25
N ALA A 394 0.44 6.69 18.19
CA ALA A 394 1.83 6.28 18.28
C ALA A 394 2.20 5.69 19.66
N ALA A 395 1.51 6.12 20.73
CA ALA A 395 1.70 5.59 22.08
C ALA A 395 0.93 4.27 22.30
N ASP A 396 -0.30 4.19 21.80
CA ASP A 396 -1.18 3.03 21.98
C ASP A 396 -0.76 1.87 21.07
N TYR A 397 -0.31 2.14 19.84
CA TYR A 397 0.01 1.15 18.80
C TYR A 397 1.43 1.35 18.21
N PRO A 398 2.50 1.36 19.02
CA PRO A 398 3.82 1.76 18.55
C PRO A 398 4.35 0.87 17.42
N GLU A 399 4.16 -0.45 17.50
CA GLU A 399 4.68 -1.38 16.49
C GLU A 399 3.91 -1.28 15.16
N LEU A 400 2.59 -1.10 15.21
CA LEU A 400 1.78 -0.88 14.01
C LEU A 400 2.12 0.46 13.35
N VAL A 401 2.31 1.53 14.13
CA VAL A 401 2.72 2.83 13.59
C VAL A 401 4.12 2.75 12.99
N GLY A 402 5.05 2.04 13.64
CA GLY A 402 6.39 1.74 13.11
C GLY A 402 6.32 1.00 11.78
N ALA A 403 5.56 -0.09 11.72
CA ALA A 403 5.36 -0.89 10.50
C ALA A 403 4.75 -0.08 9.35
N LEU A 404 3.74 0.75 9.63
CA LEU A 404 3.12 1.62 8.63
C LEU A 404 4.08 2.67 8.08
N ARG A 405 4.90 3.27 8.94
CA ARG A 405 5.92 4.26 8.52
C ARG A 405 7.05 3.62 7.74
N CYS A 406 7.43 2.39 8.10
CA CYS A 406 8.42 1.59 7.38
C CYS A 406 7.90 1.18 5.99
N ALA A 407 6.64 0.72 5.91
CA ALA A 407 6.04 0.24 4.68
C ALA A 407 5.74 1.37 3.68
N ALA A 408 5.39 2.57 4.15
CA ALA A 408 5.05 3.70 3.29
C ALA A 408 6.07 4.86 3.44
N PRO A 409 7.34 4.66 3.02
CA PRO A 409 8.38 5.68 3.15
C PRO A 409 7.99 6.91 2.33
N GLY A 410 7.85 8.05 2.99
CA GLY A 410 7.51 9.31 2.32
C GLY A 410 7.23 10.43 3.31
N ARG A 411 7.51 11.66 2.90
CA ARG A 411 7.14 12.86 3.69
C ARG A 411 5.64 13.08 3.57
N ASN A 412 5.00 13.49 4.67
CA ASN A 412 3.61 13.94 4.62
C ASN A 412 3.48 15.05 3.57
N ILE A 413 2.31 15.15 2.95
CA ILE A 413 2.03 16.25 2.04
C ILE A 413 2.05 17.53 2.88
N ASP A 414 3.13 18.28 2.78
CA ASP A 414 3.32 19.54 3.48
C ASP A 414 3.15 20.68 2.48
N GLU A 415 1.92 21.16 2.36
CA GLU A 415 1.55 22.28 1.51
C GLU A 415 2.31 23.56 1.87
N SER A 416 2.78 23.68 3.13
CA SER A 416 3.55 24.84 3.57
C SER A 416 4.87 24.97 2.81
N VAL A 417 5.47 23.88 2.32
CA VAL A 417 6.77 23.94 1.62
C VAL A 417 6.67 24.83 0.38
N LEU A 418 5.67 24.58 -0.47
CA LEU A 418 5.49 25.34 -1.70
C LEU A 418 4.97 26.75 -1.42
N VAL A 419 4.07 26.91 -0.44
CA VAL A 419 3.56 28.22 -0.02
C VAL A 419 4.69 29.10 0.53
N ARG A 420 5.57 28.55 1.38
CA ARG A 420 6.76 29.23 1.91
C ARG A 420 7.70 29.68 0.81
N ALA A 421 7.99 28.81 -0.17
CA ALA A 421 8.86 29.14 -1.30
C ALA A 421 8.28 30.27 -2.17
N LYS A 422 6.97 30.21 -2.47
CA LYS A 422 6.26 31.24 -3.24
C LYS A 422 6.22 32.58 -2.48
N LEU A 423 5.96 32.54 -1.18
CA LEU A 423 5.94 33.73 -0.34
C LEU A 423 7.33 34.37 -0.20
N ALA A 424 8.38 33.57 0.01
CA ALA A 424 9.75 34.06 0.11
C ALA A 424 10.19 34.77 -1.19
N ALA A 425 9.82 34.24 -2.35
CA ALA A 425 10.09 34.87 -3.63
C ALA A 425 9.33 36.20 -3.80
N ALA A 426 8.06 36.25 -3.39
CA ALA A 426 7.25 37.47 -3.41
C ALA A 426 7.80 38.55 -2.47
N LEU A 427 8.14 38.19 -1.23
CA LEU A 427 8.77 39.09 -0.25
C LEU A 427 10.14 39.58 -0.75
N GLY A 428 10.93 38.71 -1.37
CA GLY A 428 12.18 39.09 -2.02
C GLY A 428 11.99 40.17 -3.08
N ALA A 429 10.99 40.02 -3.95
CA ALA A 429 10.63 41.02 -4.96
C ALA A 429 10.18 42.35 -4.33
N ILE A 430 9.34 42.30 -3.29
CA ILE A 430 8.89 43.48 -2.57
C ILE A 430 10.08 44.22 -1.94
N PHE A 431 10.98 43.52 -1.23
CA PHE A 431 12.09 44.16 -0.52
C PHE A 431 13.16 44.79 -1.41
N GLN A 432 13.20 44.47 -2.70
CA GLN A 432 14.06 45.18 -3.66
C GLN A 432 13.55 46.58 -3.97
N SER A 433 12.23 46.80 -3.93
CA SER A 433 11.58 47.99 -4.50
C SER A 433 10.70 48.75 -3.51
N ILE A 434 10.48 48.22 -2.30
CA ILE A 434 9.62 48.86 -1.29
C ILE A 434 10.25 50.14 -0.75
N GLU A 435 9.43 51.18 -0.67
CA GLU A 435 9.75 52.46 -0.05
C GLU A 435 8.82 52.72 1.14
N ARG A 436 9.20 53.69 1.98
CA ARG A 436 8.47 54.01 3.22
C ARG A 436 7.02 54.47 2.97
N GLY A 437 6.76 55.07 1.82
CA GLY A 437 5.42 55.52 1.40
C GLY A 437 4.68 54.56 0.47
N SER A 438 5.23 53.36 0.20
CA SER A 438 4.58 52.40 -0.70
C SER A 438 3.20 52.01 -0.17
N THR A 439 2.17 52.12 -1.02
CA THR A 439 0.82 51.67 -0.66
C THR A 439 0.71 50.15 -0.76
N ASP A 440 -0.26 49.56 -0.06
CA ASP A 440 -0.53 48.12 -0.13
C ASP A 440 -0.74 47.63 -1.57
N THR A 441 -1.41 48.42 -2.41
CA THR A 441 -1.61 48.13 -3.84
C THR A 441 -0.29 48.11 -4.63
N GLN A 442 0.64 49.03 -4.33
CA GLN A 442 1.96 49.05 -4.97
C GLN A 442 2.79 47.82 -4.54
N ILE A 443 2.72 47.44 -3.27
CA ILE A 443 3.40 46.25 -2.74
C ILE A 443 2.83 44.97 -3.38
N GLU A 444 1.51 44.85 -3.49
CA GLU A 444 0.85 43.72 -4.14
C GLU A 444 1.24 43.64 -5.64
N ALA A 445 1.31 44.78 -6.33
CA ALA A 445 1.81 44.83 -7.71
C ALA A 445 3.28 44.40 -7.86
N MET A 446 4.16 44.78 -6.91
CA MET A 446 5.56 44.33 -6.89
C MET A 446 5.65 42.81 -6.80
N ALA A 447 4.87 42.18 -5.91
CA ALA A 447 4.82 40.74 -5.75
C ALA A 447 4.30 40.03 -7.01
N ILE A 448 3.17 40.50 -7.56
CA ILE A 448 2.52 39.91 -8.73
C ILE A 448 3.39 40.05 -9.99
N SER A 449 4.16 41.15 -10.13
CA SER A 449 5.02 41.36 -11.29
C SER A 449 6.09 40.27 -11.48
N VAL A 450 6.55 39.66 -10.38
CA VAL A 450 7.54 38.56 -10.39
C VAL A 450 6.86 37.19 -10.32
N LEU A 451 5.73 37.10 -9.61
CA LEU A 451 4.95 35.85 -9.47
C LEU A 451 3.45 36.09 -9.70
N PRO A 452 2.99 36.11 -10.97
CA PRO A 452 1.57 36.29 -11.27
C PRO A 452 0.68 35.21 -10.65
N THR A 453 1.22 34.00 -10.45
CA THR A 453 0.48 32.85 -9.91
C THR A 453 0.02 32.99 -8.46
N ILE A 454 0.51 33.99 -7.72
CA ILE A 454 0.10 34.24 -6.32
C ILE A 454 -0.97 35.33 -6.20
N GLU A 455 -1.46 35.86 -7.32
CA GLU A 455 -2.55 36.84 -7.32
C GLU A 455 -3.78 36.28 -6.57
N GLY A 456 -4.30 37.05 -5.62
CA GLY A 456 -5.42 36.64 -4.77
C GLY A 456 -5.07 35.65 -3.65
N LEU A 457 -3.84 35.13 -3.57
CA LEU A 457 -3.43 34.19 -2.52
C LEU A 457 -3.07 34.89 -1.20
N PHE A 458 -2.35 36.01 -1.27
CA PHE A 458 -1.89 36.77 -0.10
C PHE A 458 -2.41 38.21 -0.14
N THR A 459 -2.58 38.82 1.04
CA THR A 459 -2.64 40.28 1.19
C THR A 459 -1.31 40.76 1.75
N PHE A 460 -0.75 41.82 1.16
CA PHE A 460 0.47 42.45 1.65
C PHE A 460 0.16 43.85 2.17
N HIS A 461 0.54 44.12 3.41
CA HIS A 461 0.38 45.41 4.07
C HIS A 461 1.73 46.04 4.36
N ASN A 462 1.88 47.34 4.08
CA ASN A 462 3.08 48.06 4.48
C ASN A 462 3.14 48.17 6.01
N ALA A 463 4.16 47.56 6.61
CA ALA A 463 4.43 47.61 8.05
C ALA A 463 5.75 48.35 8.36
N THR A 464 6.27 49.12 7.40
CA THR A 464 7.57 49.81 7.48
C THR A 464 7.61 50.82 8.63
N SER A 465 8.62 50.69 9.49
CA SER A 465 8.90 51.63 10.58
C SER A 465 9.93 52.70 10.16
N VAL A 466 10.26 53.63 11.05
CA VAL A 466 11.09 54.81 10.74
C VAL A 466 12.43 54.45 10.09
N ASN A 467 13.03 53.32 10.47
CA ASN A 467 14.36 52.90 10.04
C ASN A 467 14.38 51.50 9.38
N GLU A 468 13.23 50.88 9.15
CA GLU A 468 13.20 49.46 8.76
C GLU A 468 11.99 49.10 7.89
N PRO A 469 12.22 48.79 6.59
CA PRO A 469 11.18 48.26 5.71
C PRO A 469 10.65 46.93 6.22
N ALA A 470 9.32 46.82 6.34
CA ALA A 470 8.66 45.61 6.80
C ALA A 470 7.31 45.44 6.10
N VAL A 471 6.90 44.18 5.95
CA VAL A 471 5.66 43.78 5.28
C VAL A 471 4.92 42.82 6.19
N ARG A 472 3.65 43.11 6.44
CA ARG A 472 2.72 42.17 7.08
C ARG A 472 1.94 41.43 6.00
N VAL A 473 1.94 40.11 6.08
CA VAL A 473 1.33 39.21 5.11
C VAL A 473 0.17 38.46 5.75
N GLU A 474 -0.95 38.41 5.05
CA GLU A 474 -2.11 37.62 5.41
C GLU A 474 -2.43 36.61 4.31
N LEU A 475 -2.86 35.41 4.67
CA LEU A 475 -3.28 34.39 3.72
C LEU A 475 -4.78 34.56 3.44
N ARG A 476 -5.15 34.84 2.18
CA ARG A 476 -6.56 35.02 1.77
C ARG A 476 -7.28 33.68 1.53
N SER A 477 -6.53 32.63 1.21
CA SER A 477 -7.11 31.34 0.83
C SER A 477 -7.61 30.56 2.05
N ASN A 478 -8.86 30.12 1.99
CA ASN A 478 -9.45 29.18 2.95
C ASN A 478 -9.14 27.70 2.62
N ILE A 479 -8.42 27.44 1.52
CA ILE A 479 -8.06 26.08 1.08
C ILE A 479 -6.94 25.52 1.94
N PHE A 480 -5.95 26.35 2.30
CA PHE A 480 -4.78 25.95 3.06
C PHE A 480 -5.04 26.03 4.56
N LYS A 481 -4.70 24.97 5.30
CA LYS A 481 -4.76 24.95 6.77
C LYS A 481 -3.36 25.15 7.34
N LEU A 482 -2.92 26.41 7.39
CA LEU A 482 -1.58 26.78 7.83
C LEU A 482 -1.64 27.69 9.07
N ALA A 483 -0.78 27.42 10.04
CA ALA A 483 -0.45 28.32 11.13
C ALA A 483 0.65 29.31 10.69
N GLY A 484 0.88 30.37 11.46
CA GLY A 484 1.94 31.35 11.22
C GLY A 484 1.52 32.60 10.44
N PHE A 485 0.25 32.71 10.03
CA PHE A 485 -0.34 33.95 9.55
C PHE A 485 -1.18 34.63 10.67
N PRO A 486 -1.23 35.98 10.74
CA PRO A 486 -0.48 36.93 9.90
C PRO A 486 1.03 36.90 10.21
N LEU A 487 1.84 36.97 9.17
CA LEU A 487 3.31 36.96 9.27
C LEU A 487 3.84 38.37 9.03
N THR A 488 4.65 38.91 9.94
CA THR A 488 5.35 40.20 9.71
C THR A 488 6.82 39.93 9.50
N VAL A 489 7.35 40.38 8.37
CA VAL A 489 8.76 40.17 7.99
C VAL A 489 9.40 41.53 7.73
N ALA A 490 10.57 41.78 8.32
CA ALA A 490 11.37 42.95 8.03
C ALA A 490 12.49 42.63 7.02
N ARG A 491 12.98 43.64 6.30
CA ARG A 491 14.00 43.48 5.26
C ARG A 491 15.31 42.87 5.78
N LYS A 492 15.64 43.10 7.06
CA LYS A 492 16.86 42.55 7.69
C LYS A 492 16.69 41.12 8.18
N ASP A 493 15.46 40.61 8.25
CA ASP A 493 15.18 39.27 8.75
C ASP A 493 15.66 38.23 7.74
N ASN A 494 16.10 37.08 8.25
CA ASN A 494 16.37 35.94 7.40
C ASN A 494 15.04 35.42 6.84
N LEU A 495 14.77 35.66 5.56
CA LEU A 495 13.52 35.26 4.89
C LEU A 495 13.21 33.76 5.07
N ASN A 496 14.23 32.90 5.04
CA ASN A 496 14.03 31.46 5.19
C ASN A 496 13.54 31.09 6.61
N GLU A 497 14.06 31.76 7.63
CA GLU A 497 13.62 31.58 9.02
C GLU A 497 12.23 32.18 9.26
N ALA A 498 11.97 33.36 8.68
CA ALA A 498 10.68 34.04 8.81
C ALA A 498 9.55 33.20 8.20
N VAL A 499 9.70 32.70 6.97
CA VAL A 499 8.67 31.85 6.35
C VAL A 499 8.62 30.46 6.98
N ALA A 500 9.68 29.97 7.63
CA ALA A 500 9.65 28.69 8.33
C ALA A 500 8.67 28.64 9.52
N GLN A 501 8.18 29.80 9.99
CA GLN A 501 7.09 29.88 10.97
C GLN A 501 5.75 29.38 10.42
N ILE A 502 5.60 29.35 9.09
CA ILE A 502 4.42 28.81 8.42
C ILE A 502 4.49 27.29 8.43
N GLN A 503 3.57 26.67 9.15
CA GLN A 503 3.50 25.23 9.37
C GLN A 503 2.08 24.71 9.13
N PRO A 504 1.92 23.46 8.67
CA PRO A 504 0.60 22.83 8.63
C PRO A 504 0.00 22.72 10.03
N ILE A 505 -1.33 22.87 10.12
CA ILE A 505 -2.11 22.73 11.37
C ILE A 505 -2.28 21.28 11.77
#